data_AF-A0A9N9C009-F1
#
_entry.id   AF-A0A9N9C009-F1
#
_cell.length_a   1.000
_cell.length_b   1.000
_cell.length_c   1.000
_cell.angle_alpha   90.00
_cell.angle_beta   90.00
_cell.angle_gamma   90.00
#
_symmetry.space_group_name_H-M   'P 1'
#
loop_
_entity.id
_entity.type
_entity.pdbx_description
1 polymer ?
#
loop_
_entity_poly.entity_id
_entity_poly.type
_entity_poly.pdbx_seq_one_letter_code
_entity_poly.pdbx_strand_id
1 'polypeptide(L)'
;FNNLLIACVDDYHNLHSTRIPSTTSIPQITHMATILFNVIEALPIPYNSIYNFSVHNPCGVDAYLLKKIFQRQYVFTIANSYNSEKSYWNWASNKVDLFEFLTVHSYDVNMVNKYHRKFNKTKLIDCIKLDLKNTKNYIEAVNTFLSLPEMKNYLKNYIIPLPVDFPGQLFIRKAITMKLKLKELTIPEEITHIILFLDELSQSYNERLQMKKDIDDWIVSETQTEYEPNSLENIEFTKEYVEIDK
;
A
#
# COMPACT_ATOMS: atom_id res chain seq x y z
N PHE A 1 -5.30 -18.54 -17.71
CA PHE A 1 -5.56 -17.21 -17.12
C PHE A 1 -4.55 -16.26 -17.75
N ASN A 2 -4.97 -15.42 -18.70
CA ASN A 2 -4.10 -14.44 -19.37
C ASN A 2 -4.43 -13.00 -18.96
N ASN A 3 -5.13 -12.85 -17.83
CA ASN A 3 -5.61 -11.58 -17.33
C ASN A 3 -4.86 -11.26 -16.03
N LEU A 4 -4.57 -9.98 -15.80
CA LEU A 4 -4.03 -9.49 -14.56
C LEU A 4 -5.00 -9.76 -13.41
N LEU A 5 -4.50 -10.37 -12.34
CA LEU A 5 -5.24 -10.62 -11.12
C LEU A 5 -4.75 -9.67 -10.03
N ILE A 6 -5.65 -8.91 -9.44
CA ILE A 6 -5.37 -8.14 -8.22
C ILE A 6 -6.07 -8.82 -7.06
N ALA A 7 -5.31 -9.23 -6.03
CA ALA A 7 -5.87 -9.77 -4.80
C ALA A 7 -6.27 -8.63 -3.87
N CYS A 8 -7.45 -8.71 -3.26
CA CYS A 8 -7.83 -7.81 -2.16
C CYS A 8 -8.06 -8.68 -0.92
N VAL A 9 -7.36 -8.36 0.16
CA VAL A 9 -7.51 -9.00 1.46
C VAL A 9 -7.81 -7.89 2.45
N ASP A 10 -9.01 -7.91 3.01
CA ASP A 10 -9.48 -6.86 3.90
C ASP A 10 -10.21 -7.44 5.11
N ASP A 11 -10.15 -6.72 6.24
CA ASP A 11 -10.80 -7.12 7.49
C ASP A 11 -12.16 -6.43 7.58
N TYR A 12 -13.19 -7.23 7.74
CA TYR A 12 -14.53 -6.75 8.03
C TYR A 12 -14.80 -6.85 9.53
N HIS A 13 -14.81 -5.70 10.18
CA HIS A 13 -15.11 -5.57 11.60
C HIS A 13 -16.63 -5.48 11.83
N ASN A 14 -17.07 -5.75 13.07
CA ASN A 14 -18.46 -5.56 13.53
C ASN A 14 -19.50 -6.52 12.97
N LEU A 15 -19.10 -7.75 12.62
CA LEU A 15 -20.08 -8.82 12.46
C LEU A 15 -20.54 -9.27 13.85
N HIS A 16 -21.79 -8.93 14.16
CA HIS A 16 -22.46 -9.41 15.36
C HIS A 16 -22.78 -10.89 15.18
N SER A 17 -22.13 -11.74 15.96
CA SER A 17 -22.47 -13.16 16.01
C SER A 17 -23.93 -13.33 16.46
N THR A 18 -24.71 -14.16 15.75
CA THR A 18 -26.09 -14.47 16.14
C THR A 18 -26.07 -15.33 17.40
N ARG A 19 -26.25 -14.70 18.56
CA ARG A 19 -26.55 -15.37 19.82
C ARG A 19 -27.89 -14.85 20.32
N ILE A 20 -28.76 -15.75 20.77
CA ILE A 20 -29.98 -15.35 21.49
C ILE A 20 -29.52 -14.53 22.72
N PRO A 21 -29.94 -13.27 22.85
CA PRO A 21 -29.53 -12.44 23.98
C PRO A 21 -30.06 -13.06 25.28
N SER A 22 -29.15 -13.38 26.20
CA SER A 22 -29.49 -13.73 27.58
C SER A 22 -29.10 -12.58 28.50
N THR A 23 -29.74 -12.50 29.67
CA THR A 23 -29.59 -11.41 30.66
C THR A 23 -28.16 -11.22 31.20
N THR A 24 -27.20 -12.07 30.83
CA THR A 24 -25.83 -12.07 31.34
C THR A 24 -24.75 -12.09 30.27
N SER A 25 -25.08 -12.02 28.97
CA SER A 25 -24.05 -12.09 27.92
C SER A 25 -24.20 -11.01 26.84
N ILE A 26 -23.12 -10.26 26.61
CA ILE A 26 -22.97 -9.29 25.53
C ILE A 26 -22.57 -10.05 24.25
N PRO A 27 -23.12 -9.73 23.06
CA PRO A 27 -22.71 -10.34 21.81
C PRO A 27 -21.22 -10.10 21.52
N GLN A 28 -20.50 -11.15 21.15
CA GLN A 28 -19.08 -11.03 20.79
C GLN A 28 -18.93 -10.58 19.35
N ILE A 29 -18.06 -9.58 19.13
CA ILE A 29 -17.65 -9.12 17.82
C ILE A 29 -16.75 -10.19 17.20
N THR A 30 -17.08 -10.62 15.99
CA THR A 30 -16.22 -11.52 15.20
C THR A 30 -15.53 -10.74 14.09
N HIS A 31 -14.22 -10.95 13.94
CA HIS A 31 -13.42 -10.47 12.81
C HIS A 31 -13.51 -11.48 11.67
N MET A 32 -13.70 -10.99 10.45
CA MET A 32 -13.69 -11.81 9.23
C MET A 32 -12.72 -11.20 8.23
N ALA A 33 -11.87 -12.02 7.64
CA ALA A 33 -11.07 -11.65 6.49
C ALA A 33 -11.83 -11.99 5.21
N THR A 34 -12.04 -11.00 4.36
CA THR A 34 -12.66 -11.18 3.03
C THR A 34 -11.55 -11.21 1.99
N ILE A 35 -11.62 -12.18 1.07
CA ILE A 35 -10.58 -12.42 0.09
C ILE A 35 -11.20 -12.40 -1.31
N LEU A 36 -10.79 -11.42 -2.10
CA LEU A 36 -11.36 -11.15 -3.43
C LEU A 36 -10.26 -11.15 -4.49
N PHE A 37 -10.61 -11.56 -5.70
CA PHE A 37 -9.83 -11.27 -6.90
C PHE A 37 -10.55 -10.29 -7.81
N ASN A 38 -9.88 -9.21 -8.19
CA ASN A 38 -10.29 -8.37 -9.30
C ASN A 38 -9.54 -8.83 -10.55
N VAL A 39 -10.30 -9.35 -11.52
CA VAL A 39 -9.78 -9.79 -12.82
C VAL A 39 -9.81 -8.62 -13.79
N ILE A 40 -8.63 -8.15 -14.18
CA ILE A 40 -8.48 -7.03 -15.11
C ILE A 40 -8.10 -7.60 -16.48
N GLU A 41 -8.78 -7.12 -17.53
CA GLU A 41 -8.47 -7.41 -18.93
C GLU A 41 -7.20 -6.65 -19.36
N ALA A 42 -6.07 -7.04 -18.76
CA ALA A 42 -4.74 -6.51 -19.01
C ALA A 42 -3.71 -7.64 -18.95
N LEU A 43 -2.53 -7.40 -19.51
CA LEU A 43 -1.44 -8.38 -19.47
C LEU A 43 -1.00 -8.61 -18.01
N PRO A 44 -0.82 -9.88 -17.58
CA PRO A 44 -0.31 -10.21 -16.27
C PRO A 44 1.16 -9.77 -16.14
N ILE A 45 1.56 -9.42 -14.92
CA ILE A 45 2.94 -8.97 -14.67
C ILE A 45 3.82 -10.20 -14.46
N PRO A 46 4.94 -10.35 -15.19
CA PRO A 46 5.83 -11.49 -15.06
C PRO A 46 6.57 -11.49 -13.72
N TYR A 47 6.83 -12.68 -13.18
CA TYR A 47 7.57 -12.87 -11.93
C TYR A 47 9.05 -12.49 -12.03
N ASN A 48 9.68 -12.81 -13.16
CA ASN A 48 11.04 -12.38 -13.44
C ASN A 48 11.01 -11.17 -14.37
N SER A 49 11.87 -10.20 -14.09
CA SER A 49 12.14 -9.12 -15.04
C SER A 49 12.75 -9.65 -16.33
N ILE A 50 12.79 -8.82 -17.37
CA ILE A 50 13.42 -9.13 -18.67
C ILE A 50 14.90 -9.57 -18.50
N TYR A 51 15.55 -9.13 -17.43
CA TYR A 51 16.94 -9.47 -17.09
C TYR A 51 17.06 -10.60 -16.05
N ASN A 52 15.97 -11.33 -15.77
CA ASN A 52 15.90 -12.42 -14.80
C ASN A 52 16.20 -12.01 -13.34
N PHE A 53 16.07 -10.72 -13.00
CA PHE A 53 16.04 -10.29 -11.61
C PHE A 53 14.69 -10.63 -10.97
N SER A 54 14.77 -11.10 -9.71
CA SER A 54 13.61 -11.27 -8.84
C SER A 54 12.89 -9.94 -8.63
N VAL A 55 11.56 -10.01 -8.57
CA VAL A 55 10.69 -8.91 -8.18
C VAL A 55 11.01 -8.40 -6.76
N HIS A 56 11.46 -9.27 -5.87
CA HIS A 56 11.82 -8.89 -4.52
C HIS A 56 13.32 -8.73 -4.35
N ASN A 57 13.71 -7.61 -3.75
CA ASN A 57 15.06 -7.42 -3.25
C ASN A 57 15.25 -8.20 -1.93
N PRO A 58 16.21 -9.14 -1.82
CA PRO A 58 16.48 -9.86 -0.57
C PRO A 58 16.88 -8.95 0.60
N CYS A 59 17.41 -7.76 0.30
CA CYS A 59 17.73 -6.72 1.28
C CYS A 59 16.53 -5.82 1.62
N GLY A 60 15.36 -6.06 1.00
CA GLY A 60 14.14 -5.27 1.15
C GLY A 60 14.22 -3.94 0.42
N VAL A 61 14.96 -2.98 0.98
CA VAL A 61 15.14 -1.62 0.43
C VAL A 61 16.63 -1.36 0.23
N ASP A 62 17.05 -1.24 -1.03
CA ASP A 62 18.41 -0.83 -1.38
C ASP A 62 18.41 0.66 -1.72
N ALA A 63 18.82 1.48 -0.75
CA ALA A 63 18.85 2.94 -0.88
C ALA A 63 19.77 3.42 -2.02
N TYR A 64 20.86 2.70 -2.30
CA TYR A 64 21.78 3.05 -3.38
C TYR A 64 21.14 2.77 -4.74
N LEU A 65 20.53 1.59 -4.91
CA LEU A 65 19.82 1.24 -6.13
C LEU A 65 18.64 2.18 -6.39
N LEU A 66 17.85 2.49 -5.35
CA LEU A 66 16.78 3.48 -5.43
C LEU A 66 17.32 4.82 -5.88
N LYS A 67 18.33 5.37 -5.21
CA LYS A 67 18.94 6.65 -5.59
C LYS A 67 19.38 6.65 -7.05
N LYS A 68 20.06 5.59 -7.51
CA LYS A 68 20.56 5.46 -8.87
C LYS A 68 19.45 5.37 -9.92
N ILE A 69 18.38 4.60 -9.65
CA ILE A 69 17.23 4.46 -10.57
C ILE A 69 16.42 5.75 -10.59
N PHE A 70 16.09 6.31 -9.42
CA PHE A 70 15.36 7.57 -9.29
C PHE A 70 16.08 8.69 -10.05
N GLN A 71 17.39 8.87 -9.84
CA GLN A 71 18.18 9.89 -10.54
C GLN A 71 18.19 9.72 -12.06
N ARG A 72 18.15 8.49 -12.58
CA ARG A 72 18.28 8.23 -14.02
C ARG A 72 16.96 8.27 -14.79
N GLN A 73 15.86 7.83 -14.19
CA GLN A 73 14.61 7.59 -14.90
C GLN A 73 13.45 8.48 -14.46
N TYR A 74 13.39 8.84 -13.17
CA TYR A 74 12.17 9.42 -12.59
C TYR A 74 12.36 10.84 -12.06
N VAL A 75 13.58 11.32 -11.86
CA VAL A 75 13.83 12.70 -11.39
C VAL A 75 13.21 13.72 -12.34
N PHE A 76 13.34 13.56 -13.65
CA PHE A 76 12.73 14.51 -14.59
C PHE A 76 11.20 14.46 -14.54
N THR A 77 10.61 13.27 -14.45
CA THR A 77 9.15 13.09 -14.40
C THR A 77 8.53 13.60 -13.09
N ILE A 78 9.19 13.37 -11.95
CA ILE A 78 8.71 13.84 -10.62
C ILE A 78 9.05 15.32 -10.41
N ALA A 79 10.13 15.82 -11.01
CA ALA A 79 10.48 17.25 -10.98
C ALA A 79 9.52 18.11 -11.82
N ASN A 80 8.73 17.50 -12.70
CA ASN A 80 7.66 18.22 -13.37
C ASN A 80 6.63 18.67 -12.33
N SER A 81 6.54 19.98 -12.18
CA SER A 81 5.54 20.56 -11.30
C SER A 81 4.14 20.29 -11.83
N TYR A 82 3.16 20.22 -10.94
CA TYR A 82 1.75 20.17 -11.30
C TYR A 82 1.37 21.25 -12.34
N ASN A 83 1.91 22.47 -12.22
CA ASN A 83 1.62 23.56 -13.15
C ASN A 83 2.22 23.34 -14.54
N SER A 84 3.39 22.68 -14.62
CA SER A 84 4.02 22.32 -15.88
C SER A 84 3.18 21.27 -16.63
N GLU A 85 2.72 20.24 -15.92
CA GLU A 85 1.87 19.18 -16.48
C GLU A 85 0.44 19.67 -16.80
N LYS A 86 -0.15 20.52 -15.95
CA LYS A 86 -1.54 21.01 -16.08
C LYS A 86 -1.83 21.62 -17.46
N SER A 87 -0.84 22.24 -18.09
CA SER A 87 -0.97 22.81 -19.44
C SER A 87 -1.29 21.76 -20.52
N TYR A 88 -0.83 20.51 -20.34
CA TYR A 88 -1.12 19.37 -21.21
C TYR A 88 -2.47 18.71 -20.88
N TRP A 89 -3.10 19.08 -19.76
CA TRP A 89 -4.37 18.50 -19.32
C TRP A 89 -5.60 19.03 -20.08
N ASN A 90 -5.38 19.68 -21.23
CA ASN A 90 -6.42 20.11 -22.18
C ASN A 90 -7.23 18.96 -22.81
N TRP A 91 -6.94 17.70 -22.46
CA TRP A 91 -7.70 16.52 -22.90
C TRP A 91 -9.08 16.39 -22.25
N ALA A 92 -9.41 17.19 -21.21
CA ALA A 92 -10.77 17.32 -20.68
C ALA A 92 -11.69 18.15 -21.59
N SER A 93 -11.53 18.05 -22.91
CA SER A 93 -12.35 18.74 -23.90
C SER A 93 -13.78 18.14 -23.94
N ASN A 94 -13.94 16.89 -23.52
CA ASN A 94 -15.23 16.24 -23.33
C ASN A 94 -15.71 16.41 -21.89
N LYS A 95 -16.56 17.42 -21.66
CA LYS A 95 -17.20 17.69 -20.36
C LYS A 95 -17.98 16.49 -19.78
N VAL A 96 -18.38 15.53 -20.62
CA VAL A 96 -19.14 14.33 -20.20
C VAL A 96 -18.26 13.39 -19.37
N ASP A 97 -17.06 13.08 -19.85
CA ASP A 97 -16.13 12.17 -19.15
C ASP A 97 -15.68 12.78 -17.82
N LEU A 98 -15.44 14.10 -17.80
CA LEU A 98 -15.08 14.84 -16.59
C LEU A 98 -16.17 14.77 -15.51
N PHE A 99 -17.45 14.82 -15.90
CA PHE A 99 -18.56 14.66 -14.95
C PHE A 99 -18.59 13.25 -14.35
N GLU A 100 -18.32 12.21 -15.14
CA GLU A 100 -18.24 10.83 -14.65
C GLU A 100 -17.07 10.66 -13.68
N PHE A 101 -15.88 11.19 -14.00
CA PHE A 101 -14.72 11.17 -13.08
C PHE A 101 -14.95 11.95 -11.78
N LEU A 102 -15.61 13.12 -11.84
CA LEU A 102 -15.92 13.91 -10.65
C LEU A 102 -17.06 13.33 -9.81
N THR A 103 -17.96 12.54 -10.42
CA THR A 103 -19.05 11.86 -9.69
C THR A 103 -18.69 10.48 -9.17
N VAL A 104 -17.60 9.87 -9.61
CA VAL A 104 -17.06 8.61 -9.03
C VAL A 104 -16.85 8.73 -7.52
N HIS A 105 -16.51 9.93 -7.02
CA HIS A 105 -16.31 10.22 -5.61
C HIS A 105 -17.49 10.96 -4.94
N SER A 106 -18.63 11.11 -5.64
CA SER A 106 -19.87 11.63 -5.04
C SER A 106 -20.59 10.50 -4.30
N TYR A 107 -20.64 10.59 -2.97
CA TYR A 107 -21.37 9.64 -2.12
C TYR A 107 -22.85 10.01 -1.94
N ASP A 108 -23.35 10.96 -2.71
CA ASP A 108 -24.72 11.44 -2.57
C ASP A 108 -25.73 10.33 -2.95
N VAL A 109 -26.60 9.99 -2.01
CA VAL A 109 -27.50 8.83 -2.06
C VAL A 109 -28.55 8.96 -3.17
N ASN A 110 -28.76 10.18 -3.68
CA ASN A 110 -29.81 10.54 -4.63
C ASN A 110 -29.39 10.48 -6.11
N MET A 111 -28.18 10.01 -6.43
CA MET A 111 -27.76 9.89 -7.83
C MET A 111 -28.48 8.73 -8.53
N VAL A 112 -29.39 9.08 -9.44
CA VAL A 112 -30.25 8.19 -10.25
C VAL A 112 -29.46 7.21 -11.14
N ASN A 113 -28.15 7.43 -11.35
CA ASN A 113 -27.26 6.58 -12.14
C ASN A 113 -26.53 5.50 -11.32
N LYS A 114 -27.26 4.76 -10.47
CA LYS A 114 -26.72 3.72 -9.58
C LYS A 114 -26.20 2.45 -10.30
N TYR A 115 -26.09 2.46 -11.63
CA TYR A 115 -25.98 1.25 -12.45
C TYR A 115 -24.59 0.88 -12.99
N HIS A 116 -23.51 1.57 -12.61
CA HIS A 116 -22.18 1.33 -13.21
C HIS A 116 -21.13 0.64 -12.33
N ARG A 117 -21.44 0.21 -11.09
CA ARG A 117 -20.55 -0.67 -10.32
C ARG A 117 -21.05 -2.10 -10.38
N LYS A 118 -20.76 -2.79 -11.48
CA LYS A 118 -21.05 -4.22 -11.62
C LYS A 118 -19.81 -5.03 -11.20
N PHE A 119 -19.98 -5.90 -10.22
CA PHE A 119 -18.96 -6.85 -9.72
C PHE A 119 -18.67 -8.01 -10.71
N ASN A 120 -18.90 -7.81 -12.01
CA ASN A 120 -18.77 -8.87 -13.02
C ASN A 120 -17.34 -9.39 -13.16
N LYS A 121 -16.36 -8.54 -12.81
CA LYS A 121 -14.93 -8.83 -12.91
C LYS A 121 -14.30 -9.21 -11.56
N THR A 122 -15.06 -9.13 -10.48
CA THR A 122 -14.58 -9.44 -9.14
C THR A 122 -15.07 -10.82 -8.72
N LYS A 123 -14.20 -11.64 -8.15
CA LYS A 123 -14.54 -12.98 -7.68
C LYS A 123 -14.26 -13.08 -6.19
N LEU A 124 -15.27 -13.46 -5.42
CA LEU A 124 -15.09 -13.83 -4.02
C LEU A 124 -14.40 -15.20 -3.96
N ILE A 125 -13.26 -15.25 -3.28
CA ILE A 125 -12.53 -16.50 -3.06
C ILE A 125 -13.02 -17.13 -1.78
N ASP A 126 -12.96 -16.37 -0.68
CA ASP A 126 -13.33 -16.87 0.63
C ASP A 126 -13.67 -15.73 1.60
N CYS A 127 -14.41 -16.07 2.65
CA CYS A 127 -14.71 -15.24 3.82
C CYS A 127 -14.44 -16.09 5.07
N ILE A 128 -13.32 -15.83 5.75
CA ILE A 128 -12.84 -16.65 6.86
C ILE A 128 -12.81 -15.87 8.15
N LYS A 129 -13.09 -16.54 9.27
CA LYS A 129 -13.05 -15.93 10.61
C LYS A 129 -11.61 -15.77 11.08
N LEU A 130 -10.94 -14.74 10.58
CA LEU A 130 -9.57 -14.37 10.94
C LEU A 130 -9.47 -12.88 11.27
N ASP A 131 -8.64 -12.58 12.25
CA ASP A 131 -8.32 -11.22 12.68
C ASP A 131 -7.03 -10.77 11.99
N LEU A 132 -7.09 -9.84 11.03
CA LEU A 132 -5.93 -9.44 10.22
C LEU A 132 -5.02 -8.44 10.96
N LYS A 133 -4.59 -8.80 12.18
CA LYS A 133 -3.74 -7.98 13.05
C LYS A 133 -2.32 -8.51 13.24
N ASN A 134 -1.99 -9.66 12.63
CA ASN A 134 -0.66 -10.24 12.77
C ASN A 134 -0.22 -10.99 11.50
N THR A 135 1.10 -11.19 11.40
CA THR A 135 1.75 -11.88 10.27
C THR A 135 1.18 -13.27 9.99
N LYS A 136 0.88 -14.06 11.03
CA LYS A 136 0.39 -15.43 10.86
C LYS A 136 -1.00 -15.45 10.24
N ASN A 137 -1.88 -14.58 10.71
CA ASN A 137 -3.26 -14.49 10.21
C ASN A 137 -3.28 -13.97 8.77
N TYR A 138 -2.39 -13.02 8.42
CA TYR A 138 -2.23 -12.60 7.01
C TYR A 138 -1.70 -13.72 6.12
N ILE A 139 -0.72 -14.50 6.58
CA ILE A 139 -0.22 -15.67 5.84
C ILE A 139 -1.36 -16.68 5.64
N GLU A 140 -2.14 -16.97 6.67
CA GLU A 140 -3.29 -17.88 6.58
C GLU A 140 -4.34 -17.40 5.58
N ALA A 141 -4.70 -16.11 5.63
CA ALA A 141 -5.61 -15.51 4.66
C ALA A 141 -5.08 -15.60 3.24
N VAL A 142 -3.83 -15.19 3.01
CA VAL A 142 -3.20 -15.26 1.68
C VAL A 142 -3.08 -16.70 1.19
N ASN A 143 -2.82 -17.66 2.07
CA ASN A 143 -2.68 -19.07 1.71
C ASN A 143 -3.96 -19.69 1.17
N THR A 144 -5.13 -19.15 1.52
CA THR A 144 -6.40 -19.63 0.94
C THR A 144 -6.37 -19.62 -0.58
N PHE A 145 -5.88 -18.53 -1.19
CA PHE A 145 -5.82 -18.43 -2.65
C PHE A 145 -4.51 -18.96 -3.22
N LEU A 146 -3.38 -18.86 -2.51
CA LEU A 146 -2.11 -19.42 -2.99
C LEU A 146 -2.14 -20.94 -3.10
N SER A 147 -2.93 -21.61 -2.24
CA SER A 147 -3.05 -23.07 -2.23
C SER A 147 -3.86 -23.63 -3.40
N LEU A 148 -4.68 -22.81 -4.07
CA LEU A 148 -5.55 -23.21 -5.18
C LEU A 148 -4.73 -23.71 -6.39
N PRO A 149 -5.12 -24.82 -7.04
CA PRO A 149 -4.36 -25.40 -8.13
C PRO A 149 -4.27 -24.47 -9.36
N GLU A 150 -5.32 -23.72 -9.66
CA GLU A 150 -5.33 -22.73 -10.73
C GLU A 150 -4.33 -21.60 -10.46
N MET A 151 -4.25 -21.17 -9.20
CA MET A 151 -3.34 -20.12 -8.76
C MET A 151 -1.90 -20.59 -8.81
N LYS A 152 -1.60 -21.81 -8.36
CA LYS A 152 -0.25 -22.37 -8.50
C LYS A 152 0.24 -22.39 -9.95
N ASN A 153 -0.65 -22.63 -10.91
CA ASN A 153 -0.27 -22.57 -12.33
C ASN A 153 -0.01 -21.13 -12.82
N TYR A 154 -0.81 -20.17 -12.35
CA TYR A 154 -0.61 -18.75 -12.66
C TYR A 154 0.71 -18.22 -12.07
N LEU A 155 0.98 -18.56 -10.82
CA LEU A 155 2.14 -18.08 -10.06
C LEU A 155 3.48 -18.55 -10.64
N LYS A 156 3.54 -19.67 -11.37
CA LYS A 156 4.78 -20.11 -12.04
C LYS A 156 5.44 -19.02 -12.89
N ASN A 157 4.64 -18.16 -13.50
CA ASN A 157 5.12 -17.16 -14.46
C ASN A 157 4.81 -15.73 -14.03
N TYR A 158 3.83 -15.52 -13.16
CA TYR A 158 3.25 -14.20 -12.91
C TYR A 158 3.14 -13.87 -11.43
N ILE A 159 3.04 -12.58 -11.15
CA ILE A 159 2.81 -12.04 -9.81
C ILE A 159 1.38 -11.56 -9.63
N ILE A 160 1.01 -11.39 -8.37
CA ILE A 160 -0.28 -10.86 -7.94
C ILE A 160 -0.02 -9.57 -7.17
N PRO A 161 -0.42 -8.42 -7.73
CA PRO A 161 -0.52 -7.18 -6.97
C PRO A 161 -1.59 -7.30 -5.88
N LEU A 162 -1.25 -6.81 -4.69
CA LEU A 162 -2.08 -6.87 -3.49
C LEU A 162 -2.12 -5.46 -2.86
N PRO A 163 -3.12 -4.63 -3.20
CA PRO A 163 -3.37 -3.36 -2.52
C PRO A 163 -3.82 -3.65 -1.09
N VAL A 164 -3.05 -3.17 -0.13
CA VAL A 164 -3.32 -3.33 1.30
C VAL A 164 -2.88 -2.06 2.00
N ASP A 165 -3.61 -1.63 3.01
CA ASP A 165 -3.27 -0.46 3.83
C ASP A 165 -2.26 -0.81 4.94
N PHE A 166 -1.76 0.21 5.64
CA PHE A 166 -1.05 -0.02 6.89
C PHE A 166 -2.07 -0.45 7.97
N PRO A 167 -1.80 -1.50 8.78
CA PRO A 167 -0.55 -2.25 8.94
C PRO A 167 -0.41 -3.52 8.07
N GLY A 168 -1.40 -3.85 7.23
CA GLY A 168 -1.39 -5.10 6.45
C GLY A 168 -0.17 -5.24 5.51
N GLN A 169 0.30 -4.14 4.92
CA GLN A 169 1.55 -4.14 4.15
C GLN A 169 2.75 -4.61 4.96
N LEU A 170 2.87 -4.16 6.21
CA LEU A 170 4.00 -4.48 7.08
C LEU A 170 4.08 -6.00 7.30
N PHE A 171 2.93 -6.63 7.57
CA PHE A 171 2.86 -8.05 7.85
C PHE A 171 3.23 -8.90 6.64
N ILE A 172 2.72 -8.58 5.45
CA ILE A 172 3.04 -9.35 4.25
C ILE A 172 4.50 -9.12 3.83
N ARG A 173 5.04 -7.90 3.93
CA ARG A 173 6.48 -7.62 3.71
C ARG A 173 7.37 -8.42 4.66
N LYS A 174 6.98 -8.49 5.93
CA LYS A 174 7.68 -9.27 6.94
C LYS A 174 7.70 -10.75 6.55
N ALA A 175 6.58 -11.31 6.11
CA ALA A 175 6.51 -12.70 5.66
C ALA A 175 7.40 -12.97 4.44
N ILE A 176 7.41 -12.09 3.44
CA ILE A 176 8.29 -12.19 2.26
C ILE A 176 9.76 -12.14 2.67
N THR A 177 10.12 -11.24 3.60
CA THR A 177 11.52 -11.11 4.07
C THR A 177 11.96 -12.31 4.89
N MET A 178 11.09 -12.82 5.78
CA MET A 178 11.34 -14.07 6.53
C MET A 178 11.56 -15.23 5.56
N LYS A 179 10.79 -15.29 4.48
CA LYS A 179 10.95 -16.33 3.46
C LYS A 179 12.27 -16.20 2.68
N LEU A 180 12.58 -15.01 2.14
CA LEU A 180 13.74 -14.80 1.28
C LEU A 180 15.06 -14.81 2.05
N LYS A 181 15.11 -14.18 3.23
CA LYS A 181 16.34 -14.00 4.00
C LYS A 181 16.58 -15.11 5.02
N LEU A 182 15.53 -15.49 5.77
CA LEU A 182 15.63 -16.47 6.84
C LEU A 182 15.28 -17.90 6.39
N LYS A 183 14.80 -18.08 5.14
CA LYS A 183 14.42 -19.38 4.55
C LYS A 183 13.45 -20.17 5.42
N GLU A 184 12.51 -19.47 6.05
CA GLU A 184 11.57 -20.09 6.97
C GLU A 184 10.64 -21.07 6.24
N LEU A 185 10.57 -22.31 6.74
CA LEU A 185 9.85 -23.41 6.09
C LEU A 185 8.32 -23.34 6.31
N THR A 186 7.87 -22.62 7.33
CA THR A 186 6.45 -22.45 7.67
C THR A 186 5.72 -21.56 6.66
N ILE A 187 6.46 -20.71 5.94
CA ILE A 187 5.91 -19.75 4.98
C ILE A 187 5.97 -20.38 3.57
N PRO A 188 4.88 -20.36 2.79
CA PRO A 188 4.88 -20.89 1.43
C PRO A 188 5.82 -20.12 0.51
N GLU A 189 6.36 -20.81 -0.50
CA GLU A 189 7.23 -20.19 -1.52
C GLU A 189 6.44 -19.21 -2.38
N GLU A 190 5.16 -19.51 -2.60
CA GLU A 190 4.23 -18.75 -3.40
C GLU A 190 4.04 -17.31 -2.90
N ILE A 191 4.33 -17.02 -1.63
CA ILE A 191 4.24 -15.65 -1.07
C ILE A 191 5.19 -14.67 -1.75
N THR A 192 6.28 -15.16 -2.34
CA THR A 192 7.26 -14.36 -3.08
C THR A 192 6.72 -13.83 -4.40
N HIS A 193 5.54 -14.28 -4.83
CA HIS A 193 4.90 -13.82 -6.06
C HIS A 193 3.91 -12.68 -5.78
N ILE A 194 3.85 -12.16 -4.56
CA ILE A 194 2.94 -11.09 -4.17
C ILE A 194 3.67 -9.76 -4.14
N ILE A 195 3.20 -8.78 -4.91
CA ILE A 195 3.67 -7.40 -4.80
C ILE A 195 2.65 -6.57 -4.03
N LEU A 196 3.14 -5.89 -3.00
CA LEU A 196 2.35 -4.92 -2.25
C LEU A 196 2.50 -3.53 -2.86
N PHE A 197 1.39 -2.84 -3.08
CA PHE A 197 1.39 -1.43 -3.44
C PHE A 197 0.29 -0.71 -2.65
N LEU A 198 0.45 0.60 -2.47
CA LEU A 198 -0.54 1.43 -1.79
C LEU A 198 -1.73 1.63 -2.72
N ASP A 199 -2.95 1.44 -2.22
CA ASP A 199 -4.08 2.12 -2.83
C ASP A 199 -3.90 3.62 -2.54
N GLU A 200 -3.97 4.47 -3.56
CA GLU A 200 -3.56 5.88 -3.49
C GLU A 200 -4.50 6.75 -2.62
N LEU A 201 -5.46 6.18 -1.90
CA LEU A 201 -6.56 6.92 -1.28
C LEU A 201 -6.72 6.84 0.26
N SER A 202 -5.97 6.03 0.99
CA SER A 202 -6.33 5.73 2.40
C SER A 202 -5.56 6.50 3.50
N GLN A 203 -4.27 6.83 3.36
CA GLN A 203 -3.51 7.32 4.56
C GLN A 203 -2.38 8.33 4.33
N SER A 204 -2.02 8.63 3.08
CA SER A 204 -0.79 9.39 2.82
C SER A 204 -0.89 10.89 3.17
N TYR A 205 -2.09 11.46 3.35
CA TYR A 205 -2.23 12.86 3.74
C TYR A 205 -2.05 13.07 5.27
N ASN A 206 -2.65 12.21 6.09
CA ASN A 206 -2.66 12.38 7.55
C ASN A 206 -1.40 11.86 8.23
N GLU A 207 -0.80 10.77 7.72
CA GLU A 207 0.41 10.19 8.32
C GLU A 207 1.68 10.98 8.00
N ARG A 208 1.77 11.62 6.82
CA ARG A 208 2.90 12.50 6.49
C ARG A 208 2.96 13.76 7.35
N LEU A 209 1.81 14.23 7.85
CA LEU A 209 1.73 15.33 8.81
C LEU A 209 2.20 14.90 10.21
N GLN A 210 1.82 13.69 10.64
CA GLN A 210 2.24 13.15 11.93
C GLN A 210 3.75 12.83 11.94
N MET A 211 4.26 12.23 10.87
CA MET A 211 5.68 11.90 10.71
C MET A 211 6.56 13.16 10.71
N LYS A 212 6.08 14.28 10.16
CA LYS A 212 6.78 15.56 10.21
C LYS A 212 6.84 16.11 11.65
N LYS A 213 5.72 16.06 12.39
CA LYS A 213 5.68 16.46 13.80
C LYS A 213 6.61 15.62 14.67
N ASP A 214 6.59 14.30 14.49
CA ASP A 214 7.42 13.39 15.28
C ASP A 214 8.93 13.62 15.03
N ILE A 215 9.31 14.01 13.80
CA ILE A 215 10.69 14.40 13.45
C ILE A 215 11.06 15.75 14.08
N ASP A 216 10.17 16.75 14.01
CA ASP A 216 10.40 18.06 14.60
C ASP A 216 10.54 17.97 16.13
N ASP A 217 9.71 17.16 16.78
CA ASP A 217 9.75 16.91 18.24
C ASP A 217 11.03 16.15 18.66
N TRP A 218 11.50 15.22 17.83
CA TRP A 218 12.76 14.50 18.07
C TRP A 218 13.98 15.43 17.99
N ILE A 219 14.04 16.31 16.98
CA ILE A 219 15.12 17.31 16.83
C ILE A 219 15.16 18.27 18.03
N VAL A 220 13.99 18.68 18.55
CA VAL A 220 13.90 19.51 19.75
C VAL A 220 14.39 18.76 20.99
N SER A 221 14.14 17.46 21.10
CA SER A 221 14.59 16.64 22.23
C SER A 221 16.11 16.45 22.28
N GLU A 222 16.78 16.35 21.13
CA GLU A 222 18.23 16.19 21.05
C GLU A 222 19.00 17.51 21.21
N THR A 223 18.41 18.62 20.81
CA THR A 223 19.00 19.96 21.01
C THR A 223 18.90 20.46 22.45
N GLN A 224 18.10 19.81 23.30
CA GLN A 224 18.02 20.12 24.74
C GLN A 224 18.97 19.28 25.61
N THR A 225 19.63 18.26 25.06
CA THR A 225 20.54 17.38 25.81
C THR A 225 22.02 17.78 25.77
N GLU A 226 22.41 18.83 25.05
CA GLU A 226 23.80 19.33 25.04
C GLU A 226 23.87 20.81 25.44
N TYR A 227 23.65 21.15 26.71
CA TYR A 227 24.18 22.38 27.30
C TYR A 227 24.28 22.25 28.84
N GLU A 228 25.46 21.85 29.33
CA GLU A 228 26.02 22.45 30.55
C GLU A 228 27.35 23.13 30.17
N PRO A 229 27.61 24.35 30.67
CA PRO A 229 28.55 25.27 30.05
C PRO A 229 29.95 25.08 30.62
N ASN A 230 30.97 24.97 29.77
CA ASN A 230 32.31 25.42 30.14
C ASN A 230 33.15 25.85 28.93
N SER A 231 33.57 27.12 29.00
CA SER A 231 34.71 27.76 28.35
C SER A 231 34.80 27.79 26.81
N LEU A 232 34.32 28.91 26.25
CA LEU A 232 35.08 29.85 25.40
C LEU A 232 36.22 29.27 24.54
N GLU A 233 36.03 29.22 23.22
CA GLU A 233 36.65 30.16 22.26
C GLU A 233 36.36 29.74 20.80
N ASN A 234 35.78 30.69 20.06
CA ASN A 234 35.94 30.95 18.62
C ASN A 234 35.74 29.81 17.61
N ILE A 235 34.67 29.89 16.81
CA ILE A 235 34.73 29.97 15.33
C ILE A 235 33.41 30.60 14.85
N GLU A 236 33.51 31.80 14.28
CA GLU A 236 32.45 32.45 13.54
C GLU A 236 32.15 31.68 12.24
N PHE A 237 30.87 31.43 11.97
CA PHE A 237 30.39 31.30 10.60
C PHE A 237 29.27 32.33 10.39
N THR A 238 29.60 33.35 9.62
CA THR A 238 28.72 34.43 9.19
C THR A 238 27.53 33.86 8.39
N LYS A 239 26.31 34.16 8.84
CA LYS A 239 25.08 34.02 8.05
C LYS A 239 24.84 35.35 7.33
N GLU A 240 25.16 35.42 6.04
CA GLU A 240 24.58 36.46 5.17
C GLU A 240 23.13 36.07 4.86
N TYR A 241 22.20 36.79 5.47
CA TYR A 241 20.80 36.83 5.05
C TYR A 241 20.70 37.77 3.85
N VAL A 242 20.30 37.25 2.70
CA VAL A 242 19.78 38.09 1.61
C VAL A 242 18.27 38.22 1.85
N GLU A 243 17.88 39.34 2.45
CA GLU A 243 16.51 39.86 2.38
C GLU A 243 16.19 40.23 0.94
N ILE A 244 15.14 39.62 0.37
CA ILE A 244 14.48 40.13 -0.82
C ILE A 244 13.22 40.83 -0.32
N ASP A 245 13.27 42.16 -0.32
CA ASP A 245 12.13 43.02 -0.04
C ASP A 245 11.65 43.66 -1.37
N LYS A 246 10.38 43.39 -1.69
CA LYS A 246 9.46 44.05 -2.65
C LYS A 246 9.72 43.99 -4.16
#